data_AF-A0A2K5P2X1-F1
#
_entry.id   AF-A0A2K5P2X1-F1
#
_cell.length_a   1.000
_cell.length_b   1.000
_cell.length_c   1.000
_cell.angle_alpha   90.00
_cell.angle_beta   90.00
_cell.angle_gamma   90.00
#
_symmetry.space_group_name_H-M   'P 1'
#
loop_
_entity.id
_entity.type
_entity.pdbx_description
1 polymer ?
#
loop_
_entity_poly.entity_id
_entity_poly.type
_entity_poly.pdbx_seq_one_letter_code
_entity_poly.pdbx_strand_id
1 'polypeptide(L)'
;MAEHFKQIIRCPVCLKDLEEAVQLKCGYVCCLQCLNSLQKEPDGEGLLCCLCSVVSQKNDIKPKYKLRALVSIIKELEPKLKSILTMNPKMRKFQVDMTLDVDTANNYLIISEDLRSVRCGNFRQNRKEQPERFDSAVCVLGVPRFTSGRHYWEVDVGTSKIWDVGLCKESVNRQGNIVLSSELGFLTVGCRKGKVFAASTMPLTPLWVSPQLHRVGIFLDVGMRSISFYNVSDGCHIYTFNKIPVSEPLRPFFSHKRETQDDQSFLSICPVIPPDSASAPFYSGESK
;
A
#
# COMPACT_ATOMS: atom_id res chain seq x y z
N MET A 1 -9.70 -2.23 -5.30
CA MET A 1 -11.10 -2.66 -5.05
C MET A 1 -12.08 -1.50 -5.16
N ALA A 2 -11.92 -0.39 -4.41
CA ALA A 2 -12.86 0.74 -4.45
C ALA A 2 -13.09 1.36 -5.85
N GLU A 3 -12.05 1.51 -6.68
CA GLU A 3 -12.16 2.14 -8.01
C GLU A 3 -13.04 1.34 -9.00
N HIS A 4 -12.91 0.02 -8.98
CA HIS A 4 -13.70 -0.86 -9.85
C HIS A 4 -15.17 -0.89 -9.43
N PHE A 5 -15.42 -0.92 -8.11
CA PHE A 5 -16.78 -0.78 -7.58
C PHE A 5 -17.40 0.58 -7.93
N LYS A 6 -16.63 1.68 -7.89
CA LYS A 6 -17.08 3.02 -8.28
C LYS A 6 -17.52 3.10 -9.74
N GLN A 7 -16.86 2.37 -10.64
CA GLN A 7 -17.26 2.34 -12.04
C GLN A 7 -18.59 1.60 -12.26
N ILE A 8 -18.82 0.53 -11.50
CA ILE A 8 -20.02 -0.32 -11.64
C ILE A 8 -21.29 0.36 -11.09
N ILE A 9 -21.15 1.23 -10.08
CA ILE A 9 -22.30 1.93 -9.46
C ILE A 9 -22.64 3.26 -10.11
N ARG A 10 -21.91 3.68 -11.16
CA ARG A 10 -22.18 4.92 -11.87
C ARG A 10 -23.15 4.70 -13.02
N CYS A 11 -24.08 5.64 -13.16
CA CYS A 11 -24.99 5.68 -14.28
C CYS A 11 -24.20 5.92 -15.58
N PRO A 12 -24.36 5.09 -16.61
CA PRO A 12 -23.65 5.30 -17.88
C PRO A 12 -24.06 6.57 -18.62
N VAL A 13 -25.20 7.18 -18.26
CA VAL A 13 -25.73 8.39 -18.89
C VAL A 13 -25.21 9.65 -18.22
N CYS A 14 -25.42 9.82 -16.91
CA CYS A 14 -25.06 11.05 -16.19
C CYS A 14 -23.76 10.95 -15.37
N LEU A 15 -23.14 9.77 -15.32
CA LEU A 15 -21.90 9.47 -14.58
C LEU A 15 -22.00 9.66 -13.05
N LYS A 16 -23.20 9.89 -12.51
CA LYS A 16 -23.49 9.96 -11.07
C LYS A 16 -23.85 8.57 -10.52
N ASP A 17 -23.84 8.42 -9.20
CA ASP A 17 -24.21 7.17 -8.53
C ASP A 17 -25.66 6.77 -8.82
N LEU A 18 -25.91 5.46 -8.93
CA LEU A 18 -27.19 4.84 -9.24
C LEU A 18 -28.18 4.85 -8.05
N GLU A 19 -28.51 6.04 -7.54
CA GLU A 19 -29.38 6.24 -6.38
C GLU A 19 -30.84 5.85 -6.64
N GLU A 20 -31.36 6.15 -7.84
CA GLU A 20 -32.71 5.74 -8.26
C GLU A 20 -32.62 4.87 -9.51
N ALA A 21 -31.91 3.76 -9.39
CA ALA A 21 -31.66 2.88 -10.53
C ALA A 21 -32.93 2.21 -11.05
N VAL A 22 -33.06 2.18 -12.38
CA VAL A 22 -34.06 1.42 -13.12
C VAL A 22 -33.36 0.48 -14.10
N GLN A 23 -33.99 -0.66 -14.37
CA GLN A 23 -33.51 -1.63 -15.34
C GLN A 23 -34.48 -1.72 -16.52
N LEU A 24 -33.93 -1.63 -17.73
CA LEU A 24 -34.63 -1.89 -18.99
C LEU A 24 -34.81 -3.40 -19.22
N LYS A 25 -35.66 -3.77 -20.19
CA LYS A 25 -35.94 -5.16 -20.58
C LYS A 25 -34.68 -5.98 -20.85
N CYS A 26 -33.71 -5.37 -21.54
CA CYS A 26 -32.45 -5.98 -21.93
C CYS A 26 -31.42 -6.09 -20.79
N GLY A 27 -31.76 -5.58 -19.61
CA GLY A 27 -30.91 -5.61 -18.43
C GLY A 27 -30.06 -4.36 -18.20
N TYR A 28 -30.07 -3.40 -19.12
CA TYR A 28 -29.38 -2.12 -18.99
C TYR A 28 -29.90 -1.33 -17.77
N VAL A 29 -28.97 -0.75 -16.99
CA VAL A 29 -29.29 -0.02 -15.76
C VAL A 29 -28.84 1.44 -15.87
N CYS A 30 -29.74 2.36 -15.54
CA CYS A 30 -29.46 3.80 -15.45
C CYS A 30 -30.28 4.45 -14.34
N CYS A 31 -30.05 5.74 -14.04
CA CYS A 31 -30.89 6.48 -13.11
C CYS A 31 -32.27 6.73 -13.71
N LEU A 32 -33.31 6.75 -12.88
CA LEU A 32 -34.68 7.05 -13.27
C LEU A 32 -34.78 8.36 -14.06
N GLN A 33 -34.10 9.40 -13.59
CA GLN A 33 -34.06 10.72 -14.25
C GLN A 33 -33.38 10.67 -15.64
N CYS A 34 -32.50 9.70 -15.88
CA CYS A 34 -31.78 9.52 -17.14
C CYS A 34 -32.57 8.76 -18.19
N LEU A 35 -33.73 8.17 -17.85
CA LEU A 35 -34.61 7.55 -18.84
C LEU A 35 -35.04 8.55 -19.92
N ASN A 36 -35.26 9.81 -19.54
CA ASN A 36 -35.67 10.87 -20.46
C ASN A 36 -34.59 11.24 -21.49
N SER A 37 -33.34 10.84 -21.25
CA SER A 37 -32.22 11.01 -22.19
C SER A 37 -32.11 9.87 -23.21
N LEU A 38 -32.87 8.79 -23.04
CA LEU A 38 -32.89 7.69 -23.99
C LEU A 38 -33.77 8.03 -25.20
N GLN A 39 -33.41 7.47 -26.36
CA GLN A 39 -34.21 7.63 -27.57
C GLN A 39 -35.56 6.93 -27.40
N LYS A 40 -36.62 7.60 -27.88
CA LYS A 40 -37.96 7.01 -27.95
C LYS A 40 -38.11 6.16 -29.19
N GLU A 41 -38.93 5.13 -29.09
CA GLU A 41 -39.37 4.31 -30.22
C GLU A 41 -40.01 5.20 -31.31
N PRO A 42 -39.62 5.07 -32.60
CA PRO A 42 -40.08 5.97 -33.66
C PRO A 42 -41.61 6.07 -33.78
N ASP A 43 -42.31 4.95 -33.56
CA ASP A 43 -43.76 4.83 -33.73
C ASP A 43 -44.48 4.39 -32.44
N GLY A 44 -43.84 4.58 -31.28
CA GLY A 44 -44.34 4.05 -30.00
C GLY A 44 -43.92 4.85 -28.77
N GLU A 45 -44.39 4.39 -27.60
CA GLU A 45 -44.03 4.97 -26.30
C GLU A 45 -42.83 4.26 -25.63
N GLY A 46 -42.24 3.26 -26.31
CA GLY A 46 -41.10 2.51 -25.82
C GLY A 46 -39.82 3.34 -25.76
N LEU A 47 -38.87 2.90 -24.93
CA LEU A 47 -37.52 3.47 -24.87
C LEU A 47 -36.51 2.50 -25.48
N LEU A 48 -35.61 3.01 -26.33
CA LEU A 48 -34.49 2.24 -26.86
C LEU A 48 -33.31 2.25 -25.89
N CYS A 49 -32.76 1.06 -25.62
CA CYS A 49 -31.49 0.93 -24.94
C CYS A 49 -30.35 1.51 -25.78
N CYS A 50 -29.53 2.40 -25.20
CA CYS A 50 -28.41 3.03 -25.92
C CYS A 50 -27.25 2.07 -26.27
N LEU A 51 -27.22 0.85 -25.73
CA LEU A 51 -26.16 -0.12 -25.98
C LEU A 51 -26.55 -1.21 -26.98
N CYS A 52 -27.82 -1.61 -27.02
CA CYS A 52 -28.27 -2.75 -27.82
C CYS A 52 -29.56 -2.49 -28.61
N SER A 53 -30.10 -1.28 -28.55
CA SER A 53 -31.30 -0.85 -29.28
C SER A 53 -32.58 -1.63 -28.97
N VAL A 54 -32.56 -2.54 -27.98
CA VAL A 54 -33.74 -3.28 -27.53
C VAL A 54 -34.74 -2.29 -26.93
N VAL A 55 -35.98 -2.36 -27.41
CA VAL A 55 -37.10 -1.56 -26.92
C VAL A 55 -37.59 -2.10 -25.58
N SER A 56 -37.76 -1.19 -24.61
CA SER A 56 -38.40 -1.47 -23.31
C SER A 56 -39.68 -0.67 -23.19
N GLN A 57 -40.79 -1.36 -23.01
CA GLN A 57 -42.09 -0.75 -22.75
C GLN A 57 -42.19 -0.35 -21.26
N LYS A 58 -43.18 0.47 -20.90
CA LYS A 58 -43.36 0.96 -19.52
C LYS A 58 -43.36 -0.15 -18.45
N ASN A 59 -43.99 -1.29 -18.75
CA ASN A 59 -44.07 -2.43 -17.83
C ASN A 59 -42.77 -3.26 -17.75
N ASP A 60 -41.87 -3.10 -18.73
CA ASP A 60 -40.56 -3.75 -18.73
C ASP A 60 -39.55 -3.03 -17.82
N ILE A 61 -39.77 -1.73 -17.56
CA ILE A 61 -38.88 -0.89 -16.77
C ILE A 61 -39.12 -1.16 -15.29
N LYS A 62 -38.11 -1.72 -14.61
CA LYS A 62 -38.22 -2.15 -13.22
C LYS A 62 -37.28 -1.35 -12.31
N PRO A 63 -37.78 -0.73 -11.23
CA PRO A 63 -36.92 -0.14 -10.21
C PRO A 63 -35.99 -1.18 -9.59
N LYS A 64 -34.74 -0.80 -9.36
CA LYS A 64 -33.72 -1.63 -8.71
C LYS A 64 -33.48 -1.16 -7.28
N TYR A 65 -34.49 -1.35 -6.43
CA TYR A 65 -34.46 -0.97 -5.02
C TYR A 65 -33.27 -1.58 -4.25
N LYS A 66 -32.88 -2.83 -4.56
CA LYS A 66 -31.68 -3.46 -3.96
C LYS A 66 -30.39 -2.70 -4.32
N LEU A 67 -30.26 -2.27 -5.57
CA LEU A 67 -29.09 -1.49 -6.02
C LEU A 67 -29.09 -0.11 -5.37
N ARG A 68 -30.24 0.57 -5.33
CA ARG A 68 -30.42 1.84 -4.59
C ARG A 68 -29.99 1.72 -3.13
N ALA A 69 -30.40 0.65 -2.45
CA ALA A 69 -30.02 0.40 -1.06
C ALA A 69 -28.50 0.19 -0.92
N LEU A 70 -27.88 -0.60 -1.80
CA LEU A 70 -26.43 -0.82 -1.80
C LEU A 70 -25.65 0.48 -2.06
N VAL A 71 -26.05 1.28 -3.03
CA VAL A 71 -25.44 2.59 -3.31
C VAL A 71 -25.53 3.50 -2.08
N SER A 72 -26.69 3.54 -1.41
CA SER A 72 -26.88 4.34 -0.19
C SER A 72 -25.94 3.90 0.93
N ILE A 73 -25.83 2.59 1.16
CA ILE A 73 -24.92 2.02 2.17
C ILE A 73 -23.46 2.36 1.84
N ILE A 74 -23.04 2.22 0.59
CA ILE A 74 -21.65 2.52 0.17
C ILE A 74 -21.34 4.00 0.40
N LYS A 75 -22.24 4.91 -0.01
CA LYS A 75 -22.06 6.36 0.20
C LYS A 75 -21.92 6.73 1.67
N GLU A 76 -22.63 6.04 2.56
CA GLU A 76 -22.53 6.28 4.00
C GLU A 76 -21.24 5.70 4.61
N LEU A 77 -20.84 4.49 4.18
CA LEU A 77 -19.68 3.78 4.74
C LEU A 77 -18.35 4.27 4.20
N GLU A 78 -18.27 4.69 2.94
CA GLU A 78 -17.03 5.12 2.29
C GLU A 78 -16.27 6.21 3.07
N PRO A 79 -16.89 7.34 3.49
CA PRO A 79 -16.16 8.37 4.24
C PRO A 79 -15.69 7.86 5.61
N LYS A 80 -16.49 7.01 6.28
CA LYS A 80 -16.13 6.42 7.58
C LYS A 80 -14.92 5.50 7.43
N LEU A 81 -14.95 4.61 6.43
CA LEU A 81 -13.83 3.73 6.11
C LEU A 81 -12.59 4.51 5.72
N LYS A 82 -12.73 5.54 4.88
CA LYS A 82 -11.61 6.41 4.50
C LYS A 82 -10.99 7.08 5.73
N SER A 83 -11.80 7.58 6.66
CA SER A 83 -11.29 8.18 7.89
C SER A 83 -10.52 7.19 8.77
N ILE A 84 -10.93 5.92 8.82
CA ILE A 84 -10.27 4.87 9.62
C ILE A 84 -8.99 4.38 8.93
N LEU A 85 -9.02 4.23 7.60
CA LEU A 85 -7.95 3.68 6.78
C LEU A 85 -6.98 4.76 6.26
N THR A 86 -7.02 5.96 6.81
CA THR A 86 -6.03 7.02 6.50
C THR A 86 -5.05 7.13 7.66
N MET A 87 -3.78 7.30 7.34
CA MET A 87 -2.72 7.54 8.31
C MET A 87 -3.05 8.75 9.16
N ASN A 88 -2.96 8.61 10.48
CA ASN A 88 -3.10 9.75 11.38
C ASN A 88 -1.81 10.57 11.34
N PRO A 89 -1.83 11.86 10.91
CA PRO A 89 -0.62 12.67 10.82
C PRO A 89 0.15 12.79 12.14
N LYS A 90 -0.54 12.64 13.29
CA LYS A 90 0.09 12.65 14.62
C LYS A 90 1.04 11.47 14.84
N MET A 91 1.04 10.45 13.98
CA MET A 91 2.00 9.34 14.06
C MET A 91 3.44 9.81 13.81
N ARG A 92 3.64 10.86 13.00
CA ARG A 92 4.97 11.43 12.72
C ARG A 92 5.68 12.01 13.94
N LYS A 93 4.96 12.31 15.04
CA LYS A 93 5.59 12.73 16.30
C LYS A 93 6.40 11.61 16.97
N PHE A 94 6.21 10.37 16.53
CA PHE A 94 6.96 9.19 17.01
C PHE A 94 8.07 8.82 16.04
N GLN A 95 8.46 9.72 15.13
CA GLN A 95 9.49 9.42 14.14
C GLN A 95 10.82 9.14 14.83
N VAL A 96 11.42 8.00 14.47
CA VAL A 96 12.70 7.57 14.99
C VAL A 96 13.74 7.76 13.91
N ASP A 97 14.83 8.43 14.25
CA ASP A 97 16.01 8.44 13.39
C ASP A 97 16.75 7.11 13.51
N MET A 98 17.01 6.45 12.38
CA MET A 98 17.65 5.13 12.38
C MET A 98 18.59 4.93 11.20
N THR A 99 19.53 4.01 11.41
CA THR A 99 20.51 3.54 10.44
C THR A 99 20.46 2.02 10.32
N LEU A 100 21.08 1.51 9.25
CA LEU A 100 21.26 0.10 8.95
C LEU A 100 22.41 -0.49 9.76
N ASP A 101 22.20 -1.70 10.26
CA ASP A 101 23.16 -2.48 11.03
C ASP A 101 24.03 -3.31 10.08
N VAL A 102 25.22 -2.80 9.75
CA VAL A 102 26.18 -3.41 8.82
C VAL A 102 26.61 -4.82 9.26
N ASP A 103 26.57 -5.11 10.56
CA ASP A 103 26.92 -6.43 11.10
C ASP A 103 25.90 -7.49 10.75
N THR A 104 24.67 -7.09 10.45
CA THR A 104 23.60 -7.99 10.03
C THR A 104 23.51 -8.15 8.51
N ALA A 105 24.04 -7.19 7.76
CA ALA A 105 23.83 -7.09 6.32
C ALA A 105 24.39 -8.27 5.54
N ASN A 106 23.58 -8.84 4.65
CA ASN A 106 24.06 -9.85 3.72
C ASN A 106 25.26 -9.36 2.90
N ASN A 107 26.18 -10.27 2.58
CA ASN A 107 27.42 -9.92 1.90
C ASN A 107 27.24 -9.42 0.47
N TYR A 108 26.08 -9.55 -0.16
CA TYR A 108 25.80 -8.91 -1.46
C TYR A 108 25.24 -7.49 -1.33
N LEU A 109 24.91 -7.02 -0.12
CA LEU A 109 24.34 -5.70 0.08
C LEU A 109 25.42 -4.62 0.16
N ILE A 110 25.22 -3.58 -0.63
CA ILE A 110 26.01 -2.34 -0.61
C ILE A 110 25.19 -1.32 0.17
N ILE A 111 25.78 -0.78 1.23
CA ILE A 111 25.16 0.19 2.13
C ILE A 111 25.85 1.53 1.89
N SER A 112 25.08 2.62 1.82
CA SER A 112 25.61 3.98 1.68
C SER A 112 26.40 4.42 2.90
N GLU A 113 27.24 5.44 2.75
CA GLU A 113 28.09 5.97 3.84
C GLU A 113 27.28 6.48 5.04
N ASP A 114 26.11 7.07 4.79
CA ASP A 114 25.18 7.54 5.82
C ASP A 114 24.40 6.40 6.51
N LEU A 115 24.63 5.16 6.10
CA LEU A 115 23.99 3.95 6.60
C LEU A 115 22.46 3.95 6.46
N ARG A 116 21.89 4.72 5.54
CA ARG A 116 20.42 4.80 5.36
C ARG A 116 19.93 4.11 4.11
N SER A 117 20.79 3.88 3.14
CA SER A 117 20.42 3.31 1.85
C SER A 117 21.09 1.97 1.62
N VAL A 118 20.36 1.06 0.99
CA VAL A 118 20.83 -0.29 0.68
C VAL A 118 20.39 -0.71 -0.71
N ARG A 119 21.33 -1.30 -1.46
CA ARG A 119 21.09 -1.94 -2.74
C ARG A 119 21.80 -3.27 -2.82
N CYS A 120 21.33 -4.15 -3.70
CA CYS A 120 21.95 -5.44 -3.93
C CYS A 120 22.99 -5.32 -5.05
N GLY A 121 24.23 -5.68 -4.77
CA GLY A 121 25.34 -5.66 -5.71
C GLY A 121 25.54 -6.98 -6.46
N ASN A 122 26.44 -6.93 -7.43
CA ASN A 122 26.91 -8.12 -8.16
C ASN A 122 27.95 -8.93 -7.40
N PHE A 123 28.67 -8.30 -6.47
CA PHE A 123 29.84 -8.88 -5.81
C PHE A 123 29.68 -8.89 -4.30
N ARG A 124 30.23 -9.93 -3.67
CA ARG A 124 30.32 -10.01 -2.21
C ARG A 124 31.22 -8.87 -1.70
N GLN A 125 30.79 -8.24 -0.61
CA GLN A 125 31.50 -7.16 0.09
C GLN A 125 32.56 -7.68 1.07
N ASN A 126 32.77 -9.00 1.14
CA ASN A 126 33.78 -9.67 1.97
C ASN A 126 33.77 -9.25 3.45
N ARG A 127 32.60 -8.95 4.02
CA ARG A 127 32.46 -8.71 5.46
C ARG A 127 32.60 -10.04 6.20
N LYS A 128 33.16 -9.98 7.41
CA LYS A 128 33.37 -11.14 8.28
C LYS A 128 32.05 -11.89 8.51
N GLU A 129 32.10 -13.20 8.36
CA GLU A 129 30.97 -14.08 8.68
C GLU A 129 30.83 -14.16 10.21
N GLN A 130 29.61 -13.94 10.69
CA GLN A 130 29.27 -13.92 12.11
C GLN A 130 27.79 -14.28 12.29
N PRO A 131 27.38 -14.79 13.47
CA PRO A 131 26.02 -15.28 13.70
C PRO A 131 24.93 -14.22 13.44
N GLU A 132 25.25 -12.95 13.64
CA GLU A 132 24.34 -11.82 13.45
C GLU A 132 24.05 -11.52 11.98
N ARG A 133 24.91 -11.97 11.06
CA ARG A 133 24.84 -11.69 9.62
C ARG A 133 23.92 -12.66 8.90
N PHE A 134 23.08 -12.14 8.01
CA PHE A 134 22.34 -12.97 7.07
C PHE A 134 23.28 -13.52 5.99
N ASP A 135 23.51 -14.83 5.98
CA ASP A 135 24.46 -15.46 5.04
C ASP A 135 23.89 -15.61 3.61
N SER A 136 22.59 -15.90 3.51
CA SER A 136 21.91 -16.32 2.28
C SER A 136 20.82 -15.34 1.86
N ALA A 137 20.00 -14.89 2.82
CA ALA A 137 18.92 -13.95 2.55
C ALA A 137 19.47 -12.54 2.27
N VAL A 138 19.06 -11.92 1.16
CA VAL A 138 19.51 -10.57 0.76
C VAL A 138 18.76 -9.49 1.56
N CYS A 139 19.04 -9.42 2.86
CA CYS A 139 18.40 -8.50 3.80
C CYS A 139 19.40 -7.95 4.83
N VAL A 140 18.94 -6.92 5.56
CA VAL A 140 19.67 -6.20 6.59
C VAL A 140 18.69 -5.70 7.65
N LEU A 141 19.15 -5.56 8.90
CA LEU A 141 18.36 -5.00 9.99
C LEU A 141 18.68 -3.52 10.22
N GLY A 142 17.75 -2.79 10.81
CA GLY A 142 18.03 -1.48 11.41
C GLY A 142 18.66 -1.64 12.80
N VAL A 143 19.49 -0.69 13.22
CA VAL A 143 20.17 -0.70 14.53
C VAL A 143 19.20 -0.76 15.73
N PRO A 144 18.06 -0.02 15.76
CA PRO A 144 17.20 0.04 16.94
C PRO A 144 16.58 -1.29 17.33
N ARG A 145 16.47 -1.52 18.65
CA ARG A 145 15.80 -2.65 19.30
C ARG A 145 14.57 -2.14 20.05
N PHE A 146 13.39 -2.34 19.48
CA PHE A 146 12.16 -1.85 20.09
C PHE A 146 11.61 -2.84 21.12
N THR A 147 11.49 -2.40 22.36
CA THR A 147 10.93 -3.18 23.48
C THR A 147 9.71 -2.53 24.13
N SER A 148 9.46 -1.25 23.86
CA SER A 148 8.33 -0.49 24.40
C SER A 148 8.04 0.74 23.54
N GLY A 149 6.94 1.44 23.81
CA GLY A 149 6.61 2.73 23.18
C GLY A 149 6.00 2.64 21.79
N ARG A 150 6.01 3.78 21.10
CA ARG A 150 5.50 3.96 19.73
C ARG A 150 6.61 4.52 18.86
N HIS A 151 6.74 3.97 17.67
CA HIS A 151 7.84 4.28 16.76
C HIS A 151 7.32 4.38 15.33
N TYR A 152 7.80 5.39 14.61
CA TYR A 152 7.46 5.62 13.21
C TYR A 152 8.72 5.81 12.38
N TRP A 153 8.76 5.26 11.17
CA TRP A 153 9.78 5.58 10.17
C TRP A 153 9.20 5.40 8.77
N GLU A 154 9.83 6.05 7.79
CA GLU A 154 9.44 5.95 6.39
C GLU A 154 10.58 5.31 5.59
N VAL A 155 10.23 4.45 4.63
CA VAL A 155 11.17 3.82 3.72
C VAL A 155 10.78 4.18 2.30
N ASP A 156 11.69 4.84 1.58
CA ASP A 156 11.61 5.01 0.15
C ASP A 156 12.01 3.69 -0.52
N VAL A 157 11.07 3.11 -1.27
CA VAL A 157 11.27 1.88 -2.06
C VAL A 157 11.50 2.20 -3.54
N GLY A 158 11.44 3.48 -3.92
CA GLY A 158 11.77 4.00 -5.25
C GLY A 158 11.18 3.18 -6.40
N THR A 159 12.07 2.73 -7.28
CA THR A 159 11.73 1.91 -8.47
C THR A 159 11.90 0.41 -8.25
N SER A 160 12.26 -0.03 -7.03
CA SER A 160 12.53 -1.43 -6.72
C SER A 160 11.32 -2.31 -6.98
N LYS A 161 11.56 -3.44 -7.64
CA LYS A 161 10.52 -4.37 -8.09
C LYS A 161 10.27 -5.50 -7.11
N ILE A 162 11.28 -5.82 -6.31
CA ILE A 162 11.23 -6.86 -5.29
C ILE A 162 11.84 -6.32 -4.01
N TRP A 163 11.01 -6.17 -2.98
CA TRP A 163 11.42 -5.64 -1.68
C TRP A 163 10.49 -6.15 -0.58
N ASP A 164 10.98 -6.18 0.66
CA ASP A 164 10.20 -6.36 1.87
C ASP A 164 10.69 -5.39 2.94
N VAL A 165 9.74 -4.76 3.65
CA VAL A 165 10.03 -3.86 4.76
C VAL A 165 9.10 -4.16 5.94
N GLY A 166 9.59 -3.97 7.15
CA GLY A 166 8.78 -4.16 8.35
C GLY A 166 9.63 -4.42 9.58
N LEU A 167 9.22 -5.40 10.38
CA LEU A 167 9.95 -5.83 11.58
C LEU A 167 10.27 -7.32 11.54
N CYS A 168 11.33 -7.71 12.23
CA CYS A 168 11.54 -9.08 12.67
C CYS A 168 11.81 -9.16 14.18
N LYS A 169 11.64 -10.34 14.77
CA LYS A 169 12.12 -10.63 16.14
C LYS A 169 13.65 -10.60 16.15
N GLU A 170 14.27 -10.23 17.27
CA GLU A 170 15.74 -10.27 17.40
C GLU A 170 16.29 -11.70 17.18
N SER A 171 15.57 -12.71 17.68
CA SER A 171 15.95 -14.13 17.63
C SER A 171 15.69 -14.87 16.31
N VAL A 172 15.26 -14.19 15.24
CA VAL A 172 15.02 -14.87 13.96
C VAL A 172 16.28 -15.60 13.47
N ASN A 173 16.09 -16.77 12.85
CA ASN A 173 17.18 -17.47 12.19
C ASN A 173 17.75 -16.60 11.06
N ARG A 174 19.07 -16.39 11.07
CA ARG A 174 19.79 -15.56 10.09
C ARG A 174 20.62 -16.41 9.11
N GLN A 175 20.73 -17.72 9.35
CA GLN A 175 21.54 -18.63 8.56
C GLN A 175 20.68 -19.46 7.59
N GLY A 176 21.18 -19.70 6.40
CA GLY A 176 20.46 -20.38 5.33
C GLY A 176 19.26 -19.59 4.79
N ASN A 177 18.37 -20.31 4.10
CA ASN A 177 17.17 -19.72 3.51
C ASN A 177 16.15 -19.34 4.59
N ILE A 178 15.69 -18.08 4.56
CA ILE A 178 14.61 -17.61 5.43
C ILE A 178 13.27 -17.63 4.71
N VAL A 179 12.21 -17.94 5.45
CA VAL A 179 10.82 -17.80 5.00
C VAL A 179 10.22 -16.61 5.71
N LEU A 180 9.79 -15.60 4.94
CA LEU A 180 9.13 -14.42 5.48
C LEU A 180 7.70 -14.77 5.88
N SER A 181 7.51 -15.08 7.15
CA SER A 181 6.22 -15.40 7.77
C SER A 181 6.12 -14.79 9.17
N SER A 182 4.92 -14.32 9.53
CA SER A 182 4.60 -13.82 10.86
C SER A 182 4.77 -14.89 11.93
N GLU A 183 4.55 -16.16 11.60
CA GLU A 183 4.78 -17.30 12.50
C GLU A 183 6.27 -17.51 12.80
N LEU A 184 7.14 -17.14 11.86
CA LEU A 184 8.60 -17.19 11.99
C LEU A 184 9.20 -15.86 12.47
N GLY A 185 8.34 -14.94 12.94
CA GLY A 185 8.77 -13.68 13.51
C GLY A 185 9.04 -12.56 12.52
N PHE A 186 8.59 -12.67 11.25
CA PHE A 186 8.69 -11.61 10.25
C PHE A 186 7.33 -10.94 10.00
N LEU A 187 7.24 -9.66 10.35
CA LEU A 187 6.04 -8.84 10.21
C LEU A 187 6.31 -7.78 9.14
N THR A 188 6.14 -8.17 7.88
CA THR A 188 6.59 -7.39 6.72
C THR A 188 5.49 -7.24 5.69
N VAL A 189 5.57 -6.15 4.93
CA VAL A 189 4.87 -6.00 3.64
C VAL A 189 5.93 -5.88 2.56
N GLY A 190 5.60 -6.36 1.37
CA GLY A 190 6.56 -6.40 0.29
C GLY A 190 5.93 -6.44 -1.09
N CYS A 191 6.79 -6.23 -2.08
CA CYS A 191 6.49 -6.38 -3.50
C CYS A 191 7.24 -7.59 -4.07
N ARG A 192 6.59 -8.28 -5.01
CA ARG A 192 7.15 -9.39 -5.80
C ARG A 192 7.11 -9.03 -7.28
N LYS A 193 7.77 -9.87 -8.09
CA LYS A 193 7.76 -9.77 -9.55
C LYS A 193 6.33 -9.58 -10.08
N GLY A 194 6.15 -8.65 -11.02
CA GLY A 194 4.84 -8.32 -11.58
C GLY A 194 3.99 -7.35 -10.73
N LYS A 195 4.61 -6.60 -9.80
CA LYS A 195 3.92 -5.66 -8.88
C LYS A 195 2.85 -6.32 -8.01
N VAL A 196 3.14 -7.54 -7.55
CA VAL A 196 2.27 -8.25 -6.61
C VAL A 196 2.69 -7.88 -5.20
N PHE A 197 1.80 -7.23 -4.46
CA PHE A 197 2.05 -6.82 -3.08
C PHE A 197 1.46 -7.85 -2.10
N ALA A 198 2.17 -8.12 -1.01
CA ALA A 198 1.72 -9.08 0.00
C ALA A 198 2.19 -8.70 1.41
N ALA A 199 1.41 -9.10 2.40
CA ALA A 199 1.84 -9.15 3.80
C ALA A 199 2.32 -10.57 4.15
N SER A 200 3.36 -10.68 4.98
CA SER A 200 3.98 -11.94 5.40
C SER A 200 3.15 -12.75 6.41
N THR A 201 1.84 -12.90 6.18
CA THR A 201 0.99 -13.81 6.94
C THR A 201 1.14 -15.26 6.45
N MET A 202 0.52 -16.20 7.18
CA MET A 202 0.38 -17.58 6.73
C MET A 202 -1.12 -17.95 6.60
N PRO A 203 -1.63 -18.22 5.39
CA PRO A 203 -0.99 -18.01 4.08
C PRO A 203 -0.69 -16.54 3.79
N LEU A 204 0.14 -16.24 2.79
CA LEU A 204 0.43 -14.86 2.36
C LEU A 204 -0.85 -14.11 2.01
N THR A 205 -1.01 -12.89 2.55
CA THR A 205 -2.18 -12.04 2.26
C THR A 205 -1.86 -11.12 1.10
N PRO A 206 -2.53 -11.24 -0.06
CA PRO A 206 -2.38 -10.29 -1.16
C PRO A 206 -2.88 -8.90 -0.78
N LEU A 207 -2.17 -7.85 -1.18
CA LEU A 207 -2.48 -6.46 -0.86
C LEU A 207 -2.85 -5.69 -2.13
N TRP A 208 -3.94 -4.92 -2.04
CA TRP A 208 -4.45 -4.08 -3.13
C TRP A 208 -4.04 -2.63 -2.91
N VAL A 209 -2.79 -2.32 -3.23
CA VAL A 209 -2.21 -0.97 -3.06
C VAL A 209 -2.04 -0.27 -4.42
N SER A 210 -1.78 1.04 -4.38
CA SER A 210 -1.45 1.80 -5.59
C SER A 210 -0.23 1.20 -6.30
N PRO A 211 -0.28 0.98 -7.63
CA PRO A 211 0.88 0.54 -8.41
C PRO A 211 2.05 1.55 -8.45
N GLN A 212 1.85 2.75 -7.91
CA GLN A 212 2.84 3.83 -7.77
C GLN A 212 3.38 3.96 -6.34
N LEU A 213 3.15 2.96 -5.47
CA LEU A 213 3.73 2.90 -4.14
C LEU A 213 5.26 2.97 -4.22
N HIS A 214 5.82 4.08 -3.76
CA HIS A 214 7.27 4.32 -3.71
C HIS A 214 7.74 4.71 -2.31
N ARG A 215 6.83 4.97 -1.36
CA ARG A 215 7.19 5.26 0.03
C ARG A 215 6.23 4.62 1.02
N VAL A 216 6.78 3.84 1.95
CA VAL A 216 6.04 3.10 2.97
C VAL A 216 6.30 3.72 4.33
N GLY A 217 5.25 4.17 5.01
CA GLY A 217 5.28 4.58 6.40
C GLY A 217 4.99 3.39 7.29
N ILE A 218 5.84 3.16 8.29
CA ILE A 218 5.76 2.01 9.19
C ILE A 218 5.57 2.52 10.61
N PHE A 219 4.53 2.06 11.28
CA PHE A 219 4.19 2.46 12.63
C PHE A 219 4.06 1.26 13.55
N LEU A 220 4.94 1.21 14.54
CA LEU A 220 4.92 0.23 15.62
C LEU A 220 4.28 0.87 16.85
N ASP A 221 3.26 0.21 17.40
CA ASP A 221 2.75 0.47 18.74
C ASP A 221 2.92 -0.80 19.58
N VAL A 222 3.97 -0.81 20.41
CA VAL A 222 4.32 -1.96 21.24
C VAL A 222 3.25 -2.20 22.30
N GLY A 223 2.69 -1.13 22.88
CA GLY A 223 1.64 -1.22 23.90
C GLY A 223 0.34 -1.80 23.35
N MET A 224 -0.03 -1.41 22.13
CA MET A 224 -1.18 -1.97 21.42
C MET A 224 -0.87 -3.28 20.68
N ARG A 225 0.39 -3.74 20.73
CA ARG A 225 0.87 -4.95 20.05
C ARG A 225 0.48 -4.96 18.57
N SER A 226 0.74 -3.85 17.89
CA SER A 226 0.40 -3.69 16.48
C SER A 226 1.53 -3.05 15.68
N ILE A 227 1.64 -3.45 14.41
CA ILE A 227 2.44 -2.75 13.40
C ILE A 227 1.57 -2.47 12.19
N SER A 228 1.52 -1.21 11.78
CA SER A 228 0.70 -0.71 10.68
C SER A 228 1.57 -0.11 9.58
N PHE A 229 1.14 -0.30 8.33
CA PHE A 229 1.83 0.13 7.11
C PHE A 229 0.93 1.08 6.33
N TYR A 230 1.52 2.14 5.78
CA TYR A 230 0.80 3.16 5.03
C TYR A 230 1.56 3.54 3.76
N ASN A 231 0.82 3.86 2.69
CA ASN A 231 1.37 4.57 1.55
C ASN A 231 1.49 6.04 1.95
N VAL A 232 2.71 6.55 2.03
CA VAL A 232 2.94 7.94 2.50
C VAL A 232 2.37 8.95 1.51
N SER A 233 2.31 8.61 0.22
CA SER A 233 1.92 9.51 -0.86
C SER A 233 0.46 9.97 -0.76
N ASP A 234 -0.45 9.05 -0.43
CA ASP A 234 -1.89 9.30 -0.34
C ASP A 234 -2.42 9.11 1.09
N GLY A 235 -1.58 8.68 2.03
CA GLY A 235 -1.93 8.36 3.41
C GLY A 235 -2.76 7.09 3.56
N CYS A 236 -3.00 6.32 2.49
CA CYS A 236 -3.82 5.12 2.57
C CYS A 236 -3.14 4.04 3.40
N HIS A 237 -3.91 3.39 4.25
CA HIS A 237 -3.53 2.17 4.94
C HIS A 237 -3.24 1.05 3.95
N ILE A 238 -2.15 0.33 4.20
CA ILE A 238 -1.72 -0.85 3.44
C ILE A 238 -2.12 -2.12 4.18
N TYR A 239 -1.65 -2.25 5.42
CA TYR A 239 -1.87 -3.45 6.23
C TYR A 239 -1.56 -3.20 7.71
N THR A 240 -2.17 -3.98 8.60
CA THR A 240 -1.83 -3.99 10.04
C THR A 240 -1.72 -5.41 10.55
N PHE A 241 -0.59 -5.76 11.15
CA PHE A 241 -0.50 -6.94 12.00
C PHE A 241 -0.92 -6.57 13.41
N ASN A 242 -1.80 -7.39 14.00
CA ASN A 242 -2.29 -7.23 15.35
C ASN A 242 -1.80 -8.37 16.24
N LYS A 243 -1.87 -8.19 17.55
CA LYS A 243 -1.48 -9.20 18.56
C LYS A 243 -0.04 -9.67 18.39
N ILE A 244 0.86 -8.78 17.93
CA ILE A 244 2.25 -9.13 17.66
C ILE A 244 2.94 -9.61 18.96
N PRO A 245 3.88 -10.56 18.88
CA PRO A 245 4.66 -10.99 20.04
C PRO A 245 5.62 -9.86 20.45
N VAL A 246 5.63 -9.52 21.73
CA VAL A 246 6.50 -8.49 22.32
C VAL A 246 7.32 -9.05 23.50
N SER A 247 7.50 -10.38 23.53
CA SER A 247 8.30 -11.09 24.53
C SER A 247 9.81 -10.87 24.37
N GLU A 248 10.23 -10.29 23.26
CA GLU A 248 11.62 -9.98 22.95
C GLU A 248 11.69 -8.73 22.05
N PRO A 249 12.88 -8.13 21.86
CA PRO A 249 13.03 -6.95 21.02
C PRO A 249 12.63 -7.20 19.55
N LEU A 250 12.02 -6.18 18.95
CA LEU A 250 11.73 -6.13 17.51
C LEU A 250 12.75 -5.24 16.80
N ARG A 251 13.20 -5.67 15.63
CA ARG A 251 14.19 -4.98 14.79
C ARG A 251 13.57 -4.55 13.47
N PRO A 252 13.83 -3.32 12.97
CA PRO A 252 13.53 -2.96 11.59
C PRO A 252 14.15 -3.96 10.62
N PHE A 253 13.39 -4.39 9.64
CA PHE A 253 13.80 -5.38 8.64
C PHE A 253 13.68 -4.77 7.24
N PHE A 254 14.72 -4.94 6.43
CA PHE A 254 14.78 -4.47 5.05
C PHE A 254 15.36 -5.57 4.15
N SER A 255 14.66 -5.88 3.07
CA SER A 255 15.08 -6.84 2.06
C SER A 255 14.89 -6.22 0.69
N HIS A 256 15.92 -6.32 -0.14
CA HIS A 256 15.89 -5.84 -1.51
C HIS A 256 16.54 -6.89 -2.41
N LYS A 257 15.80 -7.34 -3.43
CA LYS A 257 16.30 -8.30 -4.41
C LYS A 257 16.29 -7.65 -5.79
N ARG A 258 17.33 -7.95 -6.56
CA ARG A 258 17.43 -7.52 -7.95
C ARG A 258 16.42 -8.26 -8.81
N GLU A 259 15.76 -7.55 -9.71
CA GLU A 259 15.01 -8.19 -10.80
C GLU A 259 15.92 -8.55 -11.98
N THR A 260 16.93 -7.71 -12.25
CA THR A 260 17.87 -7.87 -13.36
C THR A 260 19.32 -7.61 -12.90
N GLN A 261 20.31 -7.98 -13.71
CA GLN A 261 21.72 -7.78 -13.36
C GLN A 261 22.10 -6.30 -13.20
N ASP A 262 21.43 -5.43 -13.96
CA ASP A 262 21.67 -3.98 -14.01
C ASP A 262 20.77 -3.19 -13.05
N ASP A 263 20.02 -3.86 -12.19
CA ASP A 263 19.14 -3.21 -11.22
C ASP A 263 19.94 -2.32 -10.26
N GLN A 264 19.82 -1.00 -10.46
CA GLN A 264 20.42 0.05 -9.62
C GLN A 264 19.47 0.57 -8.55
N SER A 265 18.29 -0.04 -8.39
CA SER A 265 17.34 0.41 -7.38
C SER A 265 17.87 0.15 -5.97
N PHE A 266 17.39 0.96 -5.04
CA PHE A 266 17.80 0.93 -3.65
C PHE A 266 16.60 1.18 -2.76
N LEU A 267 16.70 0.73 -1.51
CA LEU A 267 15.81 1.15 -0.43
C LEU A 267 16.53 2.20 0.40
N SER A 268 15.82 3.24 0.81
CA SER A 268 16.37 4.29 1.67
C SER A 268 15.46 4.58 2.86
N ILE A 269 16.04 4.64 4.05
CA ILE A 269 15.38 5.15 5.24
C ILE A 269 15.31 6.67 5.12
N CYS A 270 14.10 7.22 5.07
CA CYS A 270 13.91 8.66 4.99
C CYS A 270 14.35 9.34 6.29
N PRO A 271 15.12 10.44 6.23
CA PRO A 271 15.52 11.15 7.43
C PRO A 271 14.35 11.80 8.16
N VAL A 272 14.55 12.03 9.46
CA VAL A 272 13.65 12.90 10.23
C VAL A 272 13.85 14.30 9.71
N ILE A 273 12.83 14.88 9.09
CA ILE A 273 12.86 16.28 8.67
C ILE A 273 12.60 17.12 9.92
N PRO A 274 13.57 17.90 10.42
CA PRO A 274 13.30 18.85 11.49
C PRO A 274 12.25 19.86 10.99
N PRO A 275 11.31 20.32 11.83
CA PRO A 275 10.29 21.27 11.42
C PRO A 275 10.85 22.57 10.78
N ASP A 276 12.13 22.88 11.00
CA ASP A 276 12.78 24.12 10.54
C ASP A 276 13.54 24.01 9.20
N SER A 277 13.60 22.84 8.54
CA SER A 277 14.37 22.69 7.29
C SER A 277 13.58 22.93 6.00
N ALA A 278 12.32 23.39 6.08
CA ALA A 278 11.57 23.90 4.94
C ALA A 278 12.05 25.33 4.57
N SER A 279 13.31 25.47 4.15
CA SER A 279 13.78 26.74 3.58
C SER A 279 13.13 26.95 2.21
N ALA A 280 12.47 28.10 2.04
CA ALA A 280 11.86 28.53 0.78
C ALA A 280 12.87 28.52 -0.39
N PRO A 281 12.44 28.26 -1.63
CA PRO A 281 13.33 28.27 -2.78
C PRO A 281 13.95 29.66 -2.97
N PHE A 282 15.28 29.70 -3.01
CA PHE A 282 16.06 30.86 -3.43
C PHE A 282 15.74 31.15 -4.91
N TYR A 283 15.04 32.25 -5.17
CA TYR A 283 15.01 32.85 -6.50
C TYR A 283 16.33 33.59 -6.69
N SER A 284 17.24 33.02 -7.49
CA SER A 284 18.42 33.74 -7.98
C SER A 284 17.95 34.81 -8.96
N GLY A 285 18.05 36.08 -8.54
CA GLY A 285 17.78 37.25 -9.37
C GLY A 285 18.74 37.38 -10.55
N GLU A 286 18.19 37.88 -11.65
CA GLU A 286 18.89 38.25 -12.87
C GLU A 286 19.96 39.31 -12.60
N SER A 287 21.14 39.10 -13.17
CA SER A 287 22.23 40.07 -13.18
C SER A 287 22.02 41.05 -14.33
N LYS A 288 22.32 42.31 -14.05
CA LYS A 288 22.36 43.45 -15.00
C LYS A 288 23.20 43.19 -16.24
#